data_AF-A0A139KZL6-F1
#
_entry.id   AF-A0A139KZL6-F1
#
_cell.length_a   1.000
_cell.length_b   1.000
_cell.length_c   1.000
_cell.angle_alpha   90.00
_cell.angle_beta   90.00
_cell.angle_gamma   90.00
#
_symmetry.space_group_name_H-M   'P 1'
#
loop_
_entity.id
_entity.type
_entity.pdbx_description
1 polymer ?
#
loop_
_entity_poly.entity_id
_entity_poly.type
_entity_poly.pdbx_seq_one_letter_code
_entity_poly.pdbx_strand_id
1 'polypeptide(L)'
;MSVNISVVCFKSKTLSNGEHPLFIKVSEGKKRATKSLGLSIRAQFWNFEKNEPKKICPNREALIKMIESKKQQYLEQVIDFKSEDKNFTPQSLVDKMENTVISQTVGEYLLKQIEIMKVEKRIGNAKVYRSTYNSLFAFCGNLNISFASIDVAWLRRYETFLKSRENSINTIGIRFRELRALYNKAIEDNLVHEKNYPFKRFKVARFSKKTSKRAIKKEDIKRIMNVDLRLITKYHSPLLYLSKDLFLFSYLGCGINLIDIAYLRYENIVENRLRFNRHKTGQPINFALQGQLREIILKYAKEDCNPKDFIFPILDRKIHKTQQQQNDRIIKVTKGINKNLKKIGQFLNLSIPITTYVARHSFATVLKRSGVNISIISEALGHTNLLTTQYYLDSFDNEQIDAAMKNLL
;
A
#
# COMPACT_ATOMS: atom_id res chain seq x y z
N MET A 1 -27.94 35.50 -11.86
CA MET A 1 -26.75 35.73 -12.71
C MET A 1 -26.62 34.61 -13.73
N SER A 2 -26.81 34.91 -15.02
CA SER A 2 -26.63 33.95 -16.11
C SER A 2 -25.19 34.03 -16.63
N VAL A 3 -24.48 32.90 -16.56
CA VAL A 3 -23.16 32.75 -17.19
C VAL A 3 -23.40 32.39 -18.65
N ASN A 4 -22.77 33.11 -19.56
CA ASN A 4 -22.79 32.79 -20.99
C ASN A 4 -21.44 32.21 -21.41
N ILE A 5 -21.49 31.01 -22.01
CA ILE A 5 -20.34 30.30 -22.56
C ILE A 5 -20.52 30.20 -24.07
N SER A 6 -19.59 30.78 -24.82
CA SER A 6 -19.58 30.79 -26.29
C SER A 6 -18.20 30.44 -26.83
N VAL A 7 -18.13 30.01 -28.09
CA VAL A 7 -16.86 29.79 -28.79
C VAL A 7 -16.76 30.80 -29.92
N VAL A 8 -15.63 31.49 -30.02
CA VAL A 8 -15.41 32.58 -30.98
C VAL A 8 -14.10 32.36 -31.71
N CYS A 9 -14.05 32.72 -32.99
CA CYS A 9 -12.85 32.66 -33.81
C CYS A 9 -12.14 34.01 -33.77
N PHE A 10 -10.88 34.03 -33.33
CA PHE A 10 -10.12 35.27 -33.17
C PHE A 10 -9.43 35.67 -34.48
N LYS A 11 -10.08 36.54 -35.27
CA LYS A 11 -9.51 37.08 -36.53
C LYS A 11 -8.20 37.84 -36.34
N SER A 12 -8.02 38.47 -35.18
CA SER A 12 -6.83 39.25 -34.86
C SER A 12 -5.56 38.40 -34.68
N LYS A 13 -5.69 37.07 -34.61
CA LYS A 13 -4.57 36.14 -34.48
C LYS A 13 -4.60 35.16 -35.65
N THR A 14 -3.54 35.15 -36.45
CA THR A 14 -3.36 34.22 -37.57
C THR A 14 -2.15 33.34 -37.26
N LEU A 15 -2.32 32.02 -37.35
CA LEU A 15 -1.25 31.05 -37.19
C LEU A 15 -0.42 30.93 -38.46
N SER A 16 0.79 30.36 -38.36
CA SER A 16 1.69 30.17 -39.51
C SER A 16 1.09 29.34 -40.65
N ASN A 17 0.11 28.49 -40.36
CA ASN A 17 -0.64 27.68 -41.33
C ASN A 17 -1.83 28.42 -41.97
N GLY A 18 -2.01 29.72 -41.70
CA GLY A 18 -3.11 30.54 -42.22
C GLY A 18 -4.46 30.33 -41.52
N GLU A 19 -4.49 29.58 -40.42
CA GLU A 19 -5.70 29.36 -39.63
C GLU A 19 -5.83 30.36 -38.48
N HIS A 20 -7.06 30.55 -38.02
CA HIS A 20 -7.38 31.37 -36.87
C HIS A 20 -7.76 30.49 -35.68
N PRO A 21 -7.22 30.75 -34.48
CA PRO A 21 -7.52 29.97 -33.30
C PRO A 21 -8.95 30.22 -32.80
N LEU A 22 -9.58 29.15 -32.32
CA LEU A 22 -10.86 29.17 -31.64
C LEU A 22 -10.64 29.36 -30.14
N PHE A 23 -11.42 30.27 -29.56
CA PHE A 23 -11.38 30.60 -28.14
C PHE A 23 -12.73 30.32 -27.52
N ILE A 24 -12.75 29.71 -26.34
CA ILE A 24 -13.92 29.73 -25.48
C ILE A 24 -13.96 31.05 -24.73
N LYS A 25 -15.13 31.65 -24.70
CA LYS A 25 -15.42 32.92 -24.02
C LYS A 25 -16.46 32.67 -22.95
N VAL A 26 -16.07 32.96 -21.72
CA VAL A 26 -16.94 32.91 -20.55
C VAL A 26 -17.25 34.33 -20.13
N SER A 27 -18.53 34.65 -19.96
CA SER A 27 -18.97 35.98 -19.53
C SER A 27 -20.05 35.90 -18.46
N GLU A 28 -19.92 36.76 -17.47
CA GLU A 28 -20.88 36.94 -16.39
C GLU A 28 -20.99 38.44 -16.08
N GLY A 29 -22.14 39.04 -16.41
CA GLY A 29 -22.31 40.49 -16.36
C GLY A 29 -21.27 41.25 -17.20
N LYS A 30 -20.53 42.17 -16.57
CA LYS A 30 -19.47 42.96 -17.23
C LYS A 30 -18.11 42.22 -17.30
N LYS A 31 -17.92 41.13 -16.56
CA LYS A 31 -16.65 40.38 -16.50
C LYS A 31 -16.59 39.35 -17.63
N ARG A 32 -15.43 39.21 -18.26
CA ARG A 32 -15.19 38.31 -19.39
C ARG A 32 -13.81 37.68 -19.26
N ALA A 33 -13.72 36.40 -19.61
CA ALA A 33 -12.45 35.71 -19.77
C ALA A 33 -12.49 34.87 -21.06
N THR A 34 -11.35 34.75 -21.72
CA THR A 34 -11.23 34.00 -22.98
C THR A 34 -10.03 33.07 -22.92
N LYS A 35 -10.20 31.84 -23.43
CA LYS A 35 -9.11 30.85 -23.48
C LYS A 35 -9.09 30.13 -24.82
N SER A 36 -7.90 29.87 -25.33
CA SER A 36 -7.73 29.07 -26.55
C SER A 36 -8.24 27.65 -26.32
N LEU A 37 -9.01 27.12 -27.27
CA LEU A 37 -9.45 25.72 -27.29
C LEU A 37 -8.35 24.76 -27.77
N GLY A 38 -7.21 25.28 -28.25
CA GLY A 38 -6.19 24.48 -28.94
C GLY A 38 -6.64 24.00 -30.32
N LEU A 39 -7.75 24.55 -30.83
CA LEU A 39 -8.28 24.31 -32.16
C LEU A 39 -8.13 25.56 -33.01
N SER A 40 -7.95 25.37 -34.31
CA SER A 40 -7.87 26.46 -35.28
C SER A 40 -8.67 26.11 -36.53
N ILE A 41 -9.10 27.14 -37.25
CA ILE A 41 -9.89 27.00 -38.45
C ILE A 41 -9.57 28.14 -39.43
N ARG A 42 -9.52 27.85 -40.73
CA ARG A 42 -9.43 28.91 -41.76
C ARG A 42 -10.67 29.79 -41.74
N ALA A 43 -10.49 31.11 -41.92
CA ALA A 43 -11.58 32.08 -41.88
C ALA A 43 -12.72 31.76 -42.87
N GLN A 44 -12.40 31.19 -44.02
CA GLN A 44 -13.39 30.78 -45.03
C GLN A 44 -14.39 29.75 -44.50
N PHE A 45 -14.01 28.92 -43.52
CA PHE A 45 -14.82 27.84 -42.95
C PHE A 45 -15.56 28.22 -41.66
N TRP A 46 -15.39 29.44 -41.14
CA TRP A 46 -16.05 29.90 -39.91
C TRP A 46 -17.08 31.00 -40.20
N ASN A 47 -18.28 30.90 -39.63
CA ASN A 47 -19.28 31.95 -39.64
C ASN A 47 -19.07 32.87 -38.44
N PHE A 48 -18.63 34.10 -38.67
CA PHE A 48 -18.31 35.05 -37.60
C PHE A 48 -19.51 35.73 -36.97
N GLU A 49 -20.65 35.80 -37.66
CA GLU A 49 -21.89 36.35 -37.10
C GLU A 49 -22.53 35.32 -36.15
N LYS A 50 -22.62 34.07 -36.60
CA LYS A 50 -23.23 32.98 -35.83
C LYS A 50 -22.27 32.28 -34.88
N ASN A 51 -20.97 32.53 -34.99
CA ASN A 51 -19.91 31.87 -34.22
C ASN A 51 -19.95 30.33 -34.31
N GLU A 52 -20.07 29.82 -35.54
CA GLU A 52 -20.15 28.38 -35.82
C GLU A 52 -19.40 28.00 -37.11
N PRO A 53 -18.98 26.74 -37.27
CA PRO A 53 -18.42 26.26 -38.54
C PRO A 53 -19.46 26.33 -39.68
N LYS A 54 -19.08 26.92 -40.82
CA LYS A 54 -19.92 26.95 -42.05
C LYS A 54 -20.17 25.53 -42.55
N LYS A 55 -21.25 25.34 -43.34
CA LYS A 55 -21.59 24.04 -43.95
C LYS A 55 -20.46 23.44 -44.80
N ILE A 56 -19.64 24.29 -45.43
CA ILE A 56 -18.50 23.90 -46.27
C ILE A 56 -17.23 23.53 -45.47
N CYS A 57 -17.27 23.57 -44.13
CA CYS A 57 -16.12 23.23 -43.30
C CYS A 57 -15.78 21.72 -43.39
N PRO A 58 -14.53 21.36 -43.72
CA PRO A 58 -14.06 19.98 -43.60
C PRO A 58 -14.20 19.49 -42.14
N ASN A 59 -14.59 18.23 -41.94
CA ASN A 59 -14.77 17.62 -40.62
C ASN A 59 -15.72 18.41 -39.68
N ARG A 60 -16.71 19.13 -40.25
CA ARG A 60 -17.67 19.97 -39.51
C ARG A 60 -18.27 19.27 -38.30
N GLU A 61 -18.73 18.03 -38.44
CA GLU A 61 -19.37 17.28 -37.36
C GLU A 61 -18.41 17.00 -36.19
N ALA A 62 -17.19 16.57 -36.49
CA ALA A 62 -16.16 16.34 -35.47
C ALA A 62 -15.81 17.64 -34.73
N LEU A 63 -15.64 18.75 -35.46
CA LEU A 63 -15.35 20.05 -34.88
C LEU A 63 -16.50 20.56 -33.99
N ILE A 64 -17.76 20.42 -34.44
CA ILE A 64 -18.94 20.75 -33.62
C ILE A 64 -18.97 19.91 -32.36
N LYS A 65 -18.75 18.60 -32.47
CA LYS A 65 -18.74 17.70 -31.31
C LYS A 65 -17.65 18.08 -30.30
N MET A 66 -16.46 18.48 -30.77
CA MET A 66 -15.37 18.96 -29.92
C MET A 66 -15.72 20.29 -29.24
N ILE A 67 -16.31 21.23 -29.98
CA ILE A 67 -16.77 22.52 -29.46
C ILE A 67 -17.84 22.32 -28.38
N GLU A 68 -18.87 21.51 -28.66
CA GLU A 68 -19.96 21.24 -27.71
C GLU A 68 -19.47 20.48 -26.48
N SER A 69 -18.60 19.48 -26.65
CA SER A 69 -17.97 18.79 -25.52
C SER A 69 -17.19 19.76 -24.63
N LYS A 70 -16.48 20.73 -25.21
CA LYS A 70 -15.79 21.76 -24.43
C LYS A 70 -16.74 22.73 -23.75
N LYS A 71 -17.81 23.19 -24.41
CA LYS A 71 -18.84 24.00 -23.76
C LYS A 71 -19.46 23.28 -22.57
N GLN A 72 -19.78 21.99 -22.74
CA GLN A 72 -20.37 21.15 -21.69
C GLN A 72 -19.46 21.04 -20.46
N GLN A 73 -18.15 20.84 -20.64
CA GLN A 73 -17.18 20.81 -19.54
C GLN A 73 -17.17 22.11 -18.72
N TYR A 74 -17.29 23.27 -19.38
CA TYR A 74 -17.36 24.56 -18.67
C TYR A 74 -18.72 24.77 -18.00
N LEU A 75 -19.82 24.28 -18.58
CA LEU A 75 -21.14 24.31 -17.96
C LEU A 75 -21.19 23.47 -16.68
N GLU A 76 -20.66 22.25 -16.70
CA GLU A 76 -20.54 21.38 -15.53
C GLU A 76 -19.78 22.07 -14.39
N GLN A 77 -18.66 22.73 -14.69
CA GLN A 77 -17.93 23.48 -13.66
C GLN A 77 -18.72 24.65 -13.08
N VAL A 78 -19.49 25.38 -13.91
CA VAL A 78 -20.37 26.45 -13.41
C VAL A 78 -21.42 25.90 -12.46
N ILE A 79 -21.95 24.69 -12.73
CA ILE A 79 -22.88 24.00 -11.84
C ILE A 79 -22.19 23.64 -10.52
N ASP A 80 -20.99 23.06 -10.58
CA ASP A 80 -20.22 22.71 -9.37
C ASP A 80 -19.98 23.93 -8.47
N PHE A 81 -19.51 25.04 -9.04
CA PHE A 81 -19.25 26.26 -8.27
C PHE A 81 -20.52 26.84 -7.63
N LYS A 82 -21.65 26.77 -8.33
CA LYS A 82 -22.95 27.18 -7.78
C LYS A 82 -23.46 26.23 -6.70
N SER A 83 -23.15 24.94 -6.80
CA SER A 83 -23.58 23.93 -5.83
C SER A 83 -22.80 24.00 -4.51
N GLU A 84 -21.55 24.50 -4.56
CA GLU A 84 -20.67 24.62 -3.39
C GLU A 84 -20.72 26.02 -2.72
N ASP A 85 -21.65 26.90 -3.12
CA ASP A 85 -21.77 28.29 -2.66
C ASP A 85 -20.47 29.11 -2.78
N LYS A 86 -19.62 28.74 -3.74
CA LYS A 86 -18.34 29.39 -3.98
C LYS A 86 -18.51 30.52 -4.99
N ASN A 87 -18.12 31.73 -4.59
CA ASN A 87 -17.95 32.85 -5.51
C ASN A 87 -16.92 32.49 -6.59
N PHE A 88 -17.30 32.55 -7.86
CA PHE A 88 -16.40 32.36 -9.00
C PHE A 88 -16.35 33.62 -9.86
N THR A 89 -15.30 33.72 -10.68
CA THR A 89 -15.18 34.71 -11.74
C THR A 89 -14.97 33.99 -13.08
N PRO A 90 -15.28 34.63 -14.22
CA PRO A 90 -14.94 34.07 -15.52
C PRO A 90 -13.45 33.67 -15.65
N GLN A 91 -12.55 34.41 -15.01
CA GLN A 91 -11.12 34.11 -15.01
C GLN A 91 -10.80 32.86 -14.18
N SER A 92 -11.36 32.71 -12.98
CA SER A 92 -11.13 31.51 -12.15
C SER A 92 -11.68 30.23 -12.79
N LEU A 93 -12.73 30.33 -13.61
CA LEU A 93 -13.23 29.20 -14.43
C LEU A 93 -12.22 28.80 -15.51
N VAL A 94 -11.56 29.77 -16.14
CA VAL A 94 -10.52 29.52 -17.14
C VAL A 94 -9.24 28.99 -16.49
N ASP A 95 -8.83 29.51 -15.34
CA ASP A 95 -7.59 29.11 -14.65
C ASP A 95 -7.71 27.70 -14.04
N LYS A 96 -8.88 27.30 -13.54
CA LYS A 96 -9.12 25.92 -13.05
C LYS A 96 -8.99 24.88 -14.18
N MET A 97 -9.34 25.26 -15.42
CA MET A 97 -9.14 24.43 -16.60
C MET A 97 -7.66 24.26 -16.98
N GLU A 98 -6.78 25.23 -16.69
CA GLU A 98 -5.31 25.04 -16.83
C GLU A 98 -4.78 23.96 -15.88
N ASN A 99 -5.29 23.95 -14.65
CA ASN A 99 -4.94 22.92 -13.66
C ASN A 99 -5.50 21.53 -14.01
N THR A 100 -6.27 21.38 -15.09
CA THR A 100 -6.80 20.08 -15.56
C THR A 100 -5.95 19.45 -16.68
N VAL A 101 -4.95 20.16 -17.22
CA VAL A 101 -3.90 19.55 -18.06
C VAL A 101 -2.66 19.35 -17.20
N ILE A 102 -2.78 18.53 -16.16
CA ILE A 102 -1.60 18.09 -15.44
C ILE A 102 -0.94 17.03 -16.32
N SER A 103 0.10 17.40 -17.06
CA SER A 103 1.02 16.45 -17.72
C SER A 103 1.90 15.76 -16.68
N GLN A 104 1.37 15.42 -15.50
CA GLN A 104 2.14 14.75 -14.47
C GLN A 104 2.43 13.34 -14.94
N THR A 105 3.72 13.06 -15.07
CA THR A 105 4.21 11.76 -15.50
C THR A 105 3.94 10.72 -14.43
N VAL A 106 3.93 9.44 -14.81
CA VAL A 106 3.81 8.32 -13.86
C VAL A 106 4.91 8.41 -12.80
N GLY A 107 6.12 8.81 -13.16
CA GLY A 107 7.24 8.99 -12.25
C GLY A 107 6.97 10.05 -11.19
N GLU A 108 6.61 11.26 -11.62
CA GLU A 108 6.31 12.39 -10.72
C GLU A 108 5.13 12.08 -9.80
N TYR A 109 4.06 11.49 -10.34
CA TYR A 109 2.88 11.14 -9.56
C TYR A 109 3.22 10.08 -8.50
N LEU A 110 3.98 9.06 -8.87
CA LEU A 110 4.43 8.03 -7.93
C LEU A 110 5.29 8.61 -6.80
N LEU A 111 6.19 9.55 -7.11
CA LEU A 111 6.99 10.24 -6.08
C LEU A 111 6.13 11.11 -5.15
N LYS A 112 5.16 11.85 -5.70
CA LYS A 112 4.19 12.62 -4.91
C LYS A 112 3.42 11.72 -3.94
N GLN A 113 2.92 10.58 -4.40
CA GLN A 113 2.22 9.62 -3.54
C GLN A 113 3.13 9.04 -2.46
N ILE A 114 4.41 8.80 -2.74
CA ILE A 114 5.38 8.34 -1.73
C ILE A 114 5.56 9.38 -0.62
N GLU A 115 5.65 10.67 -0.95
CA GLU A 115 5.77 11.73 0.05
C GLU A 115 4.51 11.90 0.89
N ILE A 116 3.32 11.84 0.28
CA ILE A 116 2.04 11.83 1.00
C ILE A 116 2.01 10.68 2.02
N MET A 117 2.39 9.47 1.61
CA MET A 117 2.47 8.31 2.51
C MET A 117 3.44 8.52 3.68
N LYS A 118 4.53 9.26 3.48
CA LYS A 118 5.48 9.57 4.56
C LYS A 118 4.90 10.56 5.56
N VAL A 119 4.25 11.62 5.08
CA VAL A 119 3.56 12.62 5.91
C VAL A 119 2.47 11.95 6.76
N GLU A 120 1.70 11.04 6.16
CA GLU A 120 0.70 10.22 6.85
C GLU A 120 1.28 9.10 7.74
N LYS A 121 2.61 9.06 7.93
CA LYS A 121 3.33 8.06 8.73
C LYS A 121 3.14 6.61 8.24
N ARG A 122 2.69 6.40 6.99
CA ARG A 122 2.59 5.10 6.31
C ARG A 122 3.92 4.66 5.68
N ILE A 123 5.01 4.72 6.45
CA ILE A 123 6.39 4.51 5.98
C ILE A 123 6.59 3.14 5.31
N GLY A 124 5.93 2.09 5.80
CA GLY A 124 5.98 0.76 5.19
C GLY A 124 5.45 0.75 3.75
N ASN A 125 4.30 1.40 3.51
CA ASN A 125 3.73 1.54 2.16
C ASN A 125 4.63 2.39 1.27
N ALA A 126 5.14 3.52 1.80
CA ALA A 126 6.06 4.39 1.07
C ALA A 126 7.31 3.63 0.57
N LYS A 127 7.89 2.74 1.39
CA LYS A 127 9.02 1.89 1.00
C LYS A 127 8.66 0.92 -0.14
N VAL A 128 7.45 0.34 -0.12
CA VAL A 128 6.97 -0.57 -1.18
C VAL A 128 6.73 0.19 -2.50
N TYR A 129 6.11 1.37 -2.44
CA TYR A 129 5.93 2.25 -3.60
C TYR A 129 7.29 2.69 -4.17
N ARG A 130 8.25 3.05 -3.30
CA ARG A 130 9.62 3.39 -3.73
C ARG A 130 10.33 2.22 -4.40
N SER A 131 10.17 0.99 -3.90
CA SER A 131 10.71 -0.21 -4.55
C SER A 131 10.07 -0.45 -5.93
N THR A 132 8.78 -0.15 -6.07
CA THR A 132 8.07 -0.20 -7.35
C THR A 132 8.58 0.87 -8.30
N TYR A 133 8.75 2.12 -7.84
CA TYR A 133 9.37 3.22 -8.60
C TYR A 133 10.73 2.81 -9.17
N ASN A 134 11.64 2.31 -8.32
CA ASN A 134 12.99 1.94 -8.75
C ASN A 134 12.96 0.83 -9.82
N SER A 135 12.01 -0.09 -9.73
CA SER A 135 11.87 -1.19 -10.70
C SER A 135 11.24 -0.75 -12.01
N LEU A 136 10.27 0.15 -11.97
CA LEU A 136 9.72 0.77 -13.16
C LEU A 136 10.80 1.61 -13.86
N PHE A 137 11.60 2.37 -13.09
CA PHE A 137 12.72 3.14 -13.60
C PHE A 137 13.76 2.24 -14.28
N ALA A 138 14.13 1.12 -13.64
CA ALA A 138 15.04 0.15 -14.23
C ALA A 138 14.49 -0.52 -15.51
N PHE A 139 13.17 -0.62 -15.66
CA PHE A 139 12.53 -1.15 -16.86
C PHE A 139 12.46 -0.13 -18.00
N CYS A 140 12.11 1.13 -17.70
CA CYS A 140 11.86 2.16 -18.70
C CYS A 140 13.08 3.05 -19.01
N GLY A 141 14.11 3.05 -18.16
CA GLY A 141 15.23 4.00 -18.20
C GLY A 141 14.86 5.40 -17.66
N ASN A 142 13.65 5.88 -17.94
CA ASN A 142 13.04 7.06 -17.33
C ASN A 142 11.54 6.82 -17.07
N LEU A 143 10.93 7.61 -16.19
CA LEU A 143 9.50 7.49 -15.89
C LEU A 143 8.68 8.68 -16.38
N ASN A 144 9.17 9.34 -17.43
CA ASN A 144 8.48 10.43 -18.12
C ASN A 144 7.42 9.87 -19.09
N ILE A 145 6.59 8.97 -18.59
CA ILE A 145 5.56 8.27 -19.36
C ILE A 145 4.18 8.71 -18.91
N SER A 146 3.24 8.73 -19.85
CA SER A 146 1.83 8.98 -19.56
C SER A 146 1.17 7.71 -19.02
N PHE A 147 0.17 7.85 -18.14
CA PHE A 147 -0.68 6.73 -17.75
C PHE A 147 -1.38 6.09 -18.96
N ALA A 148 -1.73 6.89 -19.99
CA ALA A 148 -2.39 6.39 -21.18
C ALA A 148 -1.49 5.46 -22.03
N SER A 149 -0.17 5.55 -21.91
CA SER A 149 0.75 4.65 -22.62
C SER A 149 0.96 3.30 -21.91
N ILE A 150 0.43 3.14 -20.70
CA ILE A 150 0.49 1.87 -19.96
C ILE A 150 -0.75 1.04 -20.35
N ASP A 151 -0.62 0.29 -21.45
CA ASP A 151 -1.63 -0.65 -21.91
C ASP A 151 -1.32 -2.10 -21.47
N VAL A 152 -2.14 -3.06 -21.91
CA VAL A 152 -1.93 -4.48 -21.57
C VAL A 152 -0.60 -4.99 -22.12
N ALA A 153 -0.19 -4.58 -23.33
CA ALA A 153 1.07 -5.02 -23.94
C ALA A 153 2.28 -4.51 -23.14
N TRP A 154 2.22 -3.26 -22.68
CA TRP A 154 3.20 -2.65 -21.78
C TRP A 154 3.32 -3.46 -20.48
N LEU A 155 2.19 -3.81 -19.84
CA LEU A 155 2.20 -4.61 -18.61
C LEU A 155 2.83 -6.00 -18.85
N ARG A 156 2.66 -6.59 -20.03
CA ARG A 156 3.29 -7.87 -20.39
C ARG A 156 4.79 -7.77 -20.58
N ARG A 157 5.28 -6.69 -21.19
CA ARG A 157 6.72 -6.42 -21.28
C ARG A 157 7.33 -6.22 -19.89
N TYR A 158 6.65 -5.46 -19.03
CA TYR A 158 7.10 -5.28 -17.66
C TYR A 158 7.08 -6.60 -16.86
N GLU A 159 6.06 -7.45 -17.03
CA GLU A 159 6.03 -8.80 -16.45
C GLU A 159 7.24 -9.63 -16.88
N THR A 160 7.59 -9.59 -18.17
CA THR A 160 8.72 -10.32 -18.74
C THR A 160 10.05 -9.83 -18.16
N PHE A 161 10.22 -8.51 -18.05
CA PHE A 161 11.37 -7.90 -17.38
C PHE A 161 11.49 -8.33 -15.92
N LEU A 162 10.39 -8.38 -15.18
CA LEU A 162 10.44 -8.81 -13.78
C LEU A 162 10.83 -10.29 -13.64
N LYS A 163 10.37 -11.14 -14.56
CA LYS A 163 10.73 -12.56 -14.63
C LYS A 163 12.20 -12.76 -15.01
N SER A 164 12.75 -11.99 -15.96
CA SER A 164 14.16 -12.07 -16.34
C SER A 164 15.11 -11.62 -15.22
N ARG A 165 14.60 -10.80 -14.28
CA ARG A 165 15.29 -10.41 -13.03
C ARG A 165 15.04 -11.39 -11.87
N GLU A 166 14.55 -12.59 -12.16
CA GLU A 166 14.29 -13.68 -11.20
C GLU A 166 13.42 -13.26 -10.00
N ASN A 167 12.53 -12.28 -10.18
CA ASN A 167 11.63 -11.88 -9.10
C ASN A 167 10.66 -13.02 -8.79
N SER A 168 10.46 -13.29 -7.50
CA SER A 168 9.42 -14.23 -7.06
C SER A 168 8.03 -13.76 -7.54
N ILE A 169 7.13 -14.71 -7.80
CA ILE A 169 5.73 -14.42 -8.21
C ILE A 169 5.06 -13.42 -7.26
N ASN A 170 5.30 -13.54 -5.95
CA ASN A 170 4.74 -12.63 -4.95
C ASN A 170 5.32 -11.22 -5.07
N THR A 171 6.62 -11.09 -5.35
CA THR A 171 7.25 -9.79 -5.62
C THR A 171 6.66 -9.14 -6.87
N ILE A 172 6.47 -9.92 -7.95
CA ILE A 172 5.79 -9.46 -9.17
C ILE A 172 4.37 -8.97 -8.85
N GLY A 173 3.63 -9.75 -8.07
CA GLY A 173 2.27 -9.40 -7.63
C GLY A 173 2.20 -8.15 -6.76
N ILE A 174 3.21 -7.90 -5.91
CA ILE A 174 3.31 -6.62 -5.16
C ILE A 174 3.45 -5.46 -6.14
N ARG A 175 4.40 -5.52 -7.08
CA ARG A 175 4.65 -4.43 -8.04
C ARG A 175 3.42 -4.10 -8.88
N PHE A 176 2.71 -5.12 -9.38
CA PHE A 176 1.48 -4.89 -10.14
C PHE A 176 0.31 -4.40 -9.29
N ARG A 177 0.22 -4.78 -8.01
CA ARG A 177 -0.80 -4.23 -7.11
C ARG A 177 -0.56 -2.75 -6.85
N GLU A 178 0.69 -2.33 -6.63
CA GLU A 178 1.01 -0.92 -6.45
C GLU A 178 0.80 -0.11 -7.72
N LEU A 179 1.22 -0.64 -8.89
CA LEU A 179 0.96 0.05 -10.16
C LEU A 179 -0.55 0.18 -10.42
N ARG A 180 -1.34 -0.84 -10.10
CA ARG A 180 -2.81 -0.79 -10.22
C ARG A 180 -3.43 0.23 -9.27
N ALA A 181 -2.99 0.26 -8.01
CA ALA A 181 -3.48 1.22 -7.03
C ALA A 181 -3.12 2.66 -7.43
N LEU A 182 -1.89 2.88 -7.91
CA LEU A 182 -1.44 4.16 -8.46
C LEU A 182 -2.31 4.58 -9.66
N TYR A 183 -2.59 3.67 -10.58
CA TYR A 183 -3.43 3.94 -11.76
C TYR A 183 -4.86 4.29 -11.36
N ASN A 184 -5.46 3.56 -10.40
CA ASN A 184 -6.79 3.89 -9.88
C ASN A 184 -6.82 5.29 -9.27
N LYS A 185 -5.82 5.63 -8.45
CA LYS A 185 -5.70 6.98 -7.87
C LYS A 185 -5.51 8.05 -8.96
N ALA A 186 -4.77 7.74 -10.02
CA ALA A 186 -4.62 8.64 -11.17
C ALA A 186 -5.94 8.85 -11.94
N ILE A 187 -6.84 7.86 -11.97
CA ILE A 187 -8.20 8.03 -12.51
C ILE A 187 -9.03 8.95 -11.60
N GLU A 188 -9.00 8.71 -10.28
CA GLU A 188 -9.69 9.56 -9.29
C GLU A 188 -9.23 11.02 -9.35
N ASP A 189 -7.93 11.24 -9.56
CA ASP A 189 -7.32 12.57 -9.66
C ASP A 189 -7.40 13.15 -11.09
N ASN A 190 -8.18 12.53 -12.01
CA ASN A 190 -8.39 12.96 -13.39
C ASN A 190 -7.13 13.06 -14.27
N LEU A 191 -6.06 12.34 -13.93
CA LEU A 191 -4.81 12.28 -14.72
C LEU A 191 -4.91 11.32 -15.91
N VAL A 192 -5.86 10.38 -15.88
CA VAL A 192 -6.11 9.43 -16.97
C VAL A 192 -7.57 9.02 -17.01
N HIS A 193 -8.12 8.92 -18.23
CA HIS A 193 -9.49 8.49 -18.43
C HIS A 193 -9.65 6.98 -18.18
N GLU A 194 -10.75 6.56 -17.55
CA GLU A 194 -11.02 5.16 -17.18
C GLU A 194 -11.00 4.20 -18.39
N LYS A 195 -11.34 4.70 -19.59
CA LYS A 195 -11.24 3.96 -20.86
C LYS A 195 -9.86 3.37 -21.13
N ASN A 196 -8.79 3.99 -20.61
CA ASN A 196 -7.42 3.55 -20.79
C ASN A 196 -6.98 2.51 -19.75
N TYR A 197 -7.85 2.17 -18.79
CA TYR A 197 -7.49 1.32 -17.64
C TYR A 197 -7.14 -0.13 -18.04
N PRO A 198 -5.85 -0.54 -17.96
CA PRO A 198 -5.41 -1.83 -18.52
C PRO A 198 -5.74 -3.03 -17.62
N PHE A 199 -5.98 -2.80 -16.34
CA PHE A 199 -6.20 -3.86 -15.34
C PHE A 199 -7.61 -4.46 -15.39
N LYS A 200 -8.53 -3.96 -16.23
CA LYS A 200 -9.76 -4.71 -16.56
C LYS A 200 -9.42 -6.04 -17.22
N ARG A 201 -8.45 -6.02 -18.14
CA ARG A 201 -7.99 -7.21 -18.90
C ARG A 201 -6.78 -7.88 -18.24
N PHE A 202 -5.85 -7.10 -17.68
CA PHE A 202 -4.68 -7.64 -17.00
C PHE A 202 -4.98 -8.02 -15.54
N LYS A 203 -5.26 -9.32 -15.30
CA LYS A 203 -5.62 -9.82 -13.97
C LYS A 203 -4.39 -10.01 -13.07
N VAL A 204 -4.24 -9.14 -12.06
CA VAL A 204 -3.15 -9.17 -11.08
C VAL A 204 -3.24 -10.39 -10.14
N ALA A 205 -4.46 -10.91 -9.91
CA ALA A 205 -4.71 -12.00 -8.96
C ALA A 205 -3.90 -13.29 -9.24
N ARG A 206 -3.49 -13.52 -10.49
CA ARG A 206 -2.65 -14.66 -10.87
C ARG A 206 -1.25 -14.65 -10.24
N PHE A 207 -0.79 -13.49 -9.78
CA PHE A 207 0.52 -13.35 -9.13
C PHE A 207 0.44 -13.64 -7.62
N SER A 208 -0.34 -14.65 -7.27
CA SER A 208 -0.55 -15.12 -5.91
C SER A 208 0.00 -16.54 -5.83
N LYS A 209 1.16 -16.71 -5.18
CA LYS A 209 1.64 -18.05 -4.81
C LYS A 209 1.41 -18.25 -3.31
N LYS A 210 0.76 -19.35 -2.95
CA LYS A 210 0.66 -19.78 -1.55
C LYS A 210 2.08 -19.87 -0.97
N THR A 211 2.34 -19.13 0.10
CA THR A 211 3.62 -19.18 0.80
C THR A 211 3.82 -20.58 1.38
N SER A 212 5.06 -21.08 1.39
CA SER A 212 5.38 -22.36 2.02
C SER A 212 4.96 -22.37 3.50
N LYS A 213 4.58 -23.56 3.99
CA LYS A 213 4.27 -23.78 5.40
C LYS A 213 5.51 -23.47 6.25
N ARG A 214 5.34 -22.74 7.36
CA ARG A 214 6.42 -22.22 8.21
C ARG A 214 6.18 -22.49 9.70
N ALA A 215 5.50 -23.59 10.03
CA ALA A 215 5.26 -24.01 11.40
C ALA A 215 6.20 -25.16 11.78
N ILE A 216 6.65 -25.19 13.04
CA ILE A 216 7.38 -26.31 13.63
C ILE A 216 6.50 -27.04 14.65
N LYS A 217 6.88 -28.27 14.97
CA LYS A 217 6.13 -29.13 15.90
C LYS A 217 6.28 -28.63 17.35
N LYS A 218 5.35 -29.05 18.22
CA LYS A 218 5.36 -28.69 19.65
C LYS A 218 6.64 -29.17 20.35
N GLU A 219 7.17 -30.31 19.93
CA GLU A 219 8.41 -30.90 20.43
C GLU A 219 9.61 -30.02 20.11
N ASP A 220 9.68 -29.47 18.89
CA ASP A 220 10.75 -28.55 18.49
C ASP A 220 10.67 -27.22 19.25
N ILE A 221 9.46 -26.74 19.57
CA ILE A 221 9.29 -25.58 20.46
C ILE A 221 9.88 -25.88 21.84
N LYS A 222 9.62 -27.07 22.42
CA LYS A 222 10.22 -27.47 23.71
C LYS A 222 11.74 -27.56 23.62
N ARG A 223 12.29 -28.05 22.50
CA ARG A 223 13.75 -28.08 22.27
C ARG A 223 14.35 -26.67 22.21
N ILE A 224 13.69 -25.73 21.53
CA ILE A 224 14.09 -24.31 21.52
C ILE A 224 13.99 -23.73 22.94
N MET A 225 12.95 -24.05 23.69
CA MET A 225 12.76 -23.57 25.06
C MET A 225 13.94 -23.95 25.96
N ASN A 226 14.32 -25.23 25.91
CA ASN A 226 15.29 -25.85 26.81
C ASN A 226 16.75 -25.75 26.33
N VAL A 227 17.01 -25.22 25.12
CA VAL A 227 18.39 -25.17 24.61
C VAL A 227 19.27 -24.26 25.48
N ASP A 228 20.44 -24.79 25.85
CA ASP A 228 21.51 -24.02 26.44
C ASP A 228 22.27 -23.25 25.35
N LEU A 229 22.10 -21.93 25.37
CA LEU A 229 22.70 -21.04 24.37
C LEU A 229 24.22 -20.96 24.47
N ARG A 230 24.83 -21.38 25.58
CA ARG A 230 26.30 -21.46 25.74
C ARG A 230 26.91 -22.49 24.79
N LEU A 231 26.13 -23.47 24.35
CA LEU A 231 26.56 -24.49 23.38
C LEU A 231 26.59 -23.96 21.93
N ILE A 232 25.95 -22.82 21.66
CA ILE A 232 25.82 -22.24 20.31
C ILE A 232 26.88 -21.16 20.06
N THR A 233 27.40 -20.53 21.11
CA THR A 233 28.36 -19.43 21.01
C THR A 233 29.40 -19.50 22.12
N LYS A 234 30.68 -19.32 21.74
CA LYS A 234 31.81 -19.28 22.68
C LYS A 234 31.71 -18.10 23.67
N TYR A 235 31.19 -16.97 23.22
CA TYR A 235 31.05 -15.75 24.02
C TYR A 235 29.60 -15.42 24.32
N HIS A 236 29.36 -14.79 25.47
CA HIS A 236 28.04 -14.31 25.84
C HIS A 236 27.51 -13.33 24.79
N SER A 237 26.33 -13.60 24.25
CA SER A 237 25.70 -12.79 23.21
C SER A 237 24.30 -12.36 23.66
N PRO A 238 24.13 -11.13 24.21
CA PRO A 238 22.83 -10.65 24.68
C PRO A 238 21.73 -10.74 23.62
N LEU A 239 22.09 -10.47 22.35
CA LEU A 239 21.16 -10.56 21.23
C LEU A 239 20.71 -12.01 20.95
N LEU A 240 21.54 -13.03 21.19
CA LEU A 240 21.14 -14.44 21.01
C LEU A 240 20.08 -14.85 22.04
N TYR A 241 20.29 -14.48 23.31
CA TYR A 241 19.31 -14.70 24.38
C TYR A 241 18.00 -13.96 24.08
N LEU A 242 18.09 -12.67 23.73
CA LEU A 242 16.93 -11.89 23.30
C LEU A 242 16.22 -12.52 22.11
N SER A 243 16.95 -13.09 21.15
CA SER A 243 16.33 -13.76 19.99
C SER A 243 15.48 -14.96 20.41
N LYS A 244 16.01 -15.81 21.30
CA LYS A 244 15.27 -16.96 21.85
C LYS A 244 14.04 -16.50 22.61
N ASP A 245 14.21 -15.53 23.52
CA ASP A 245 13.15 -15.08 24.41
C ASP A 245 12.02 -14.39 23.63
N LEU A 246 12.34 -13.56 22.63
CA LEU A 246 11.32 -12.93 21.79
C LEU A 246 10.58 -13.91 20.88
N PHE A 247 11.25 -14.99 20.45
CA PHE A 247 10.60 -16.06 19.70
C PHE A 247 9.60 -16.82 20.58
N LEU A 248 10.01 -17.19 21.81
CA LEU A 248 9.14 -17.85 22.78
C LEU A 248 7.99 -16.93 23.23
N PHE A 249 8.28 -15.65 23.47
CA PHE A 249 7.28 -14.64 23.80
C PHE A 249 6.24 -14.50 22.68
N SER A 250 6.69 -14.49 21.41
CA SER A 250 5.79 -14.50 20.26
C SER A 250 4.92 -15.76 20.25
N TYR A 251 5.50 -16.95 20.41
CA TYR A 251 4.77 -18.22 20.37
C TYR A 251 3.76 -18.34 21.52
N LEU A 252 4.16 -18.03 22.75
CA LEU A 252 3.31 -18.14 23.95
C LEU A 252 2.29 -16.99 24.05
N GLY A 253 2.65 -15.79 23.61
CA GLY A 253 1.82 -14.59 23.63
C GLY A 253 0.94 -14.44 22.40
N CYS A 254 0.11 -15.45 22.11
CA CYS A 254 -0.87 -15.43 21.02
C CYS A 254 -0.30 -15.17 19.61
N GLY A 255 0.94 -15.60 19.35
CA GLY A 255 1.57 -15.38 18.05
C GLY A 255 1.88 -13.91 17.75
N ILE A 256 2.03 -13.05 18.78
CA ILE A 256 2.27 -11.61 18.62
C ILE A 256 3.46 -11.33 17.68
N ASN A 257 3.32 -10.36 16.78
CA ASN A 257 4.38 -10.04 15.82
C ASN A 257 5.53 -9.27 16.47
N LEU A 258 6.75 -9.40 15.94
CA LEU A 258 7.91 -8.67 16.46
C LEU A 258 7.73 -7.15 16.47
N ILE A 259 7.02 -6.57 15.49
CA ILE A 259 6.73 -5.12 15.52
C ILE A 259 5.89 -4.76 16.72
N ASP A 260 4.84 -5.54 17.01
CA ASP A 260 3.96 -5.30 18.16
C ASP A 260 4.76 -5.47 19.47
N ILE A 261 5.57 -6.53 19.58
CA ILE A 261 6.51 -6.76 20.69
C ILE A 261 7.44 -5.55 20.91
N ALA A 262 8.01 -4.99 19.84
CA ALA A 262 8.94 -3.87 19.93
C ALA A 262 8.28 -2.59 20.46
N TYR A 263 6.97 -2.47 20.33
CA TYR A 263 6.18 -1.34 20.79
C TYR A 263 5.51 -1.55 22.16
N LEU A 264 5.62 -2.76 22.75
CA LEU A 264 5.05 -3.01 24.06
C LEU A 264 5.71 -2.14 25.13
N ARG A 265 4.88 -1.51 25.95
CA ARG A 265 5.24 -0.66 27.08
C ARG A 265 4.73 -1.25 28.39
N TYR A 266 5.30 -0.82 29.51
CA TYR A 266 4.87 -1.26 30.83
C TYR A 266 3.39 -0.95 31.11
N GLU A 267 2.88 0.19 30.62
CA GLU A 267 1.47 0.57 30.70
C GLU A 267 0.52 -0.40 29.96
N ASN A 268 1.05 -1.26 29.08
CA ASN A 268 0.25 -2.29 28.42
C ASN A 268 -0.01 -3.50 29.34
N ILE A 269 0.62 -3.57 30.51
CA ILE A 269 0.39 -4.64 31.49
C ILE A 269 -0.61 -4.15 32.54
N VAL A 270 -1.79 -4.75 32.57
CA VAL A 270 -2.87 -4.42 33.50
C VAL A 270 -3.42 -5.71 34.07
N GLU A 271 -3.43 -5.85 35.41
CA GLU A 271 -4.00 -7.00 36.12
C GLU A 271 -3.45 -8.35 35.61
N ASN A 272 -2.12 -8.45 35.46
CA ASN A 272 -1.44 -9.63 34.92
C ASN A 272 -1.89 -10.02 33.48
N ARG A 273 -2.38 -9.05 32.70
CA ARG A 273 -2.72 -9.22 31.28
C ARG A 273 -1.98 -8.21 30.42
N LEU A 274 -1.63 -8.61 29.21
CA LEU A 274 -1.11 -7.72 28.20
C LEU A 274 -2.25 -7.21 27.31
N ARG A 275 -2.44 -5.89 27.27
CA ARG A 275 -3.47 -5.19 26.50
C ARG A 275 -2.82 -4.17 25.57
N PHE A 276 -3.00 -4.34 24.26
CA PHE A 276 -2.44 -3.41 23.26
C PHE A 276 -3.26 -3.44 21.95
N ASN A 277 -3.10 -2.40 21.13
CA ASN A 277 -3.66 -2.38 19.78
C ASN A 277 -2.59 -2.78 18.76
N ARG A 278 -2.94 -3.71 17.86
CA ARG A 278 -2.00 -4.16 16.82
C ARG A 278 -1.55 -3.00 15.95
N HIS A 279 -0.24 -2.89 15.74
CA HIS A 279 0.35 -1.82 14.95
C HIS A 279 -0.15 -1.81 13.50
N LYS A 280 -0.44 -2.99 12.92
CA LYS A 280 -0.88 -3.09 11.52
C LYS A 280 -2.36 -2.75 11.31
N THR A 281 -3.22 -3.18 12.23
CA THR A 281 -4.68 -3.22 12.00
C THR A 281 -5.49 -2.43 13.03
N GLY A 282 -4.86 -1.94 14.10
CA GLY A 282 -5.53 -1.28 15.22
C GLY A 282 -6.37 -2.22 16.10
N GLN A 283 -6.46 -3.51 15.76
CA GLN A 283 -7.29 -4.46 16.49
C GLN A 283 -6.78 -4.63 17.93
N PRO A 284 -7.66 -4.56 18.94
CA PRO A 284 -7.27 -4.79 20.32
C PRO A 284 -6.88 -6.25 20.54
N ILE A 285 -5.82 -6.47 21.29
CA ILE A 285 -5.36 -7.78 21.74
C ILE A 285 -5.28 -7.77 23.25
N ASN A 286 -5.76 -8.84 23.86
CA ASN A 286 -5.79 -9.00 25.30
C ASN A 286 -5.54 -10.46 25.70
N PHE A 287 -4.41 -10.76 26.32
CA PHE A 287 -4.10 -12.11 26.81
C PHE A 287 -3.44 -12.09 28.20
N ALA A 288 -3.61 -13.18 28.96
CA ALA A 288 -3.04 -13.33 30.29
C ALA A 288 -1.53 -13.60 30.23
N LEU A 289 -0.77 -13.03 31.18
CA LEU A 289 0.65 -13.28 31.37
C LEU A 289 0.83 -14.45 32.34
N GLN A 290 1.11 -15.63 31.81
CA GLN A 290 1.23 -16.86 32.61
C GLN A 290 2.52 -17.64 32.29
N GLY A 291 3.02 -18.36 33.30
CA GLY A 291 4.20 -19.22 33.19
C GLY A 291 5.41 -18.50 32.60
N GLN A 292 6.06 -19.14 31.63
CA GLN A 292 7.26 -18.63 30.97
C GLN A 292 7.07 -17.28 30.27
N LEU A 293 5.85 -16.92 29.86
CA LEU A 293 5.59 -15.61 29.27
C LEU A 293 5.84 -14.48 30.29
N ARG A 294 5.46 -14.71 31.54
CA ARG A 294 5.71 -13.79 32.66
C ARG A 294 7.19 -13.74 33.00
N GLU A 295 7.87 -14.88 33.04
CA GLU A 295 9.31 -14.98 33.30
C GLU A 295 10.12 -14.18 32.28
N ILE A 296 9.77 -14.27 30.99
CA ILE A 296 10.43 -13.50 29.93
C ILE A 296 10.25 -12.00 30.16
N ILE A 297 9.07 -11.52 30.54
CA ILE A 297 8.87 -10.09 30.85
C ILE A 297 9.73 -9.67 32.02
N LEU A 298 9.70 -10.43 33.12
CA LEU A 298 10.46 -10.12 34.34
C LEU A 298 11.97 -10.07 34.08
N LYS A 299 12.48 -10.94 33.21
CA LYS A 299 13.89 -10.94 32.79
C LYS A 299 14.34 -9.61 32.15
N TYR A 300 13.43 -8.89 31.51
CA TYR A 300 13.69 -7.60 30.86
C TYR A 300 13.12 -6.41 31.64
N ALA A 301 12.53 -6.65 32.80
CA ALA A 301 12.03 -5.59 33.67
C ALA A 301 13.19 -4.71 34.14
N LYS A 302 12.93 -3.41 34.27
CA LYS A 302 13.85 -2.45 34.87
C LYS A 302 13.28 -1.99 36.20
N GLU A 303 14.11 -1.86 37.23
CA GLU A 303 13.68 -1.44 38.57
C GLU A 303 13.02 -0.04 38.54
N ASP A 304 13.61 0.91 37.82
CA ASP A 304 13.08 2.29 37.67
C ASP A 304 12.30 2.50 36.37
N CYS A 305 11.49 1.52 35.94
CA CYS A 305 10.76 1.64 34.69
C CYS A 305 9.65 2.70 34.75
N ASN A 306 9.60 3.61 33.77
CA ASN A 306 8.43 4.45 33.57
C ASN A 306 7.32 3.68 32.82
N PRO A 307 6.02 3.89 33.10
CA PRO A 307 4.93 3.21 32.39
C PRO A 307 5.02 3.31 30.86
N LYS A 308 5.54 4.42 30.35
CA LYS A 308 5.71 4.66 28.91
C LYS A 308 6.97 4.01 28.32
N ASP A 309 7.86 3.43 29.12
CA ASP A 309 9.07 2.79 28.60
C ASP A 309 8.75 1.48 27.90
N PHE A 310 9.57 1.13 26.90
CA PHE A 310 9.45 -0.12 26.19
C PHE A 310 9.92 -1.28 27.09
N ILE A 311 9.17 -2.39 27.08
CA ILE A 311 9.50 -3.59 27.87
C ILE A 311 10.78 -4.22 27.34
N PHE A 312 10.83 -4.50 26.03
CA PHE A 312 11.96 -5.17 25.41
C PHE A 312 13.02 -4.16 24.94
N PRO A 313 14.32 -4.49 25.05
CA PRO A 313 15.44 -3.60 24.66
C PRO A 313 15.64 -3.52 23.13
N ILE A 314 14.55 -3.37 22.37
CA ILE A 314 14.56 -3.17 20.91
C ILE A 314 14.58 -1.68 20.62
N LEU A 315 13.66 -0.94 21.26
CA LEU A 315 13.51 0.50 21.18
C LEU A 315 13.88 1.15 22.52
N ASP A 316 14.15 2.44 22.45
CA ASP A 316 14.48 3.31 23.59
C ASP A 316 13.86 4.67 23.29
N ARG A 317 13.07 5.21 24.23
CA ARG A 317 12.34 6.48 24.06
C ARG A 317 13.26 7.70 23.98
N LYS A 318 14.42 7.66 24.63
CA LYS A 318 15.39 8.76 24.63
C LYS A 318 16.19 8.79 23.34
N ILE A 319 16.40 7.63 22.71
CA ILE A 319 17.19 7.49 21.48
C ILE A 319 16.31 7.51 20.21
N HIS A 320 15.23 6.72 20.19
CA HIS A 320 14.40 6.49 19.01
C HIS A 320 13.16 7.39 19.04
N LYS A 321 13.37 8.69 18.83
CA LYS A 321 12.33 9.72 18.95
C LYS A 321 11.40 9.76 17.75
N THR A 322 11.92 9.58 16.53
CA THR A 322 11.13 9.66 15.30
C THR A 322 10.63 8.30 14.83
N GLN A 323 9.52 8.27 14.09
CA GLN A 323 8.98 7.03 13.50
C GLN A 323 10.00 6.37 12.56
N GLN A 324 10.79 7.18 11.83
CA GLN A 324 11.83 6.66 10.95
C GLN A 324 12.94 5.96 11.74
N GLN A 325 13.43 6.58 12.83
CA GLN A 325 14.44 5.97 13.71
C GLN A 325 13.95 4.64 14.30
N GLN A 326 12.70 4.61 14.78
CA GLN A 326 12.10 3.38 15.32
C GLN A 326 11.98 2.29 14.26
N ASN A 327 11.48 2.63 13.06
CA ASN A 327 11.36 1.68 11.96
C ASN A 327 12.72 1.10 11.56
N ASP A 328 13.74 1.93 11.39
CA ASP A 328 15.06 1.48 10.97
C ASP A 328 15.75 0.65 12.06
N ARG A 329 15.55 1.01 13.33
CA ARG A 329 15.99 0.19 14.47
C ARG A 329 15.32 -1.18 14.48
N ILE A 330 13.99 -1.23 14.37
CA ILE A 330 13.25 -2.50 14.35
C ILE A 330 13.72 -3.38 13.20
N ILE A 331 13.92 -2.83 11.99
CA ILE A 331 14.43 -3.58 10.83
C ILE A 331 15.83 -4.15 11.13
N LYS A 332 16.75 -3.33 11.66
CA LYS A 332 18.12 -3.75 12.00
C LYS A 332 18.11 -4.87 13.04
N VAL A 333 17.37 -4.70 14.13
CA VAL A 333 17.27 -5.69 15.22
C VAL A 333 16.59 -6.97 14.73
N THR A 334 15.52 -6.87 13.95
CA THR A 334 14.82 -8.03 13.36
C THR A 334 15.75 -8.88 12.50
N LYS A 335 16.62 -8.25 11.69
CA LYS A 335 17.63 -8.97 10.89
C LYS A 335 18.59 -9.74 11.80
N GLY A 336 19.06 -9.11 12.87
CA GLY A 336 19.93 -9.75 13.87
C GLY A 336 19.23 -10.93 14.57
N ILE A 337 17.98 -10.74 14.99
CA ILE A 337 17.17 -11.78 15.61
C ILE A 337 17.01 -12.98 14.68
N ASN A 338 16.59 -12.75 13.43
CA ASN A 338 16.41 -13.84 12.47
C ASN A 338 17.72 -14.57 12.14
N LYS A 339 18.86 -13.87 12.13
CA LYS A 339 20.18 -14.52 11.98
C LYS A 339 20.46 -15.47 13.16
N ASN A 340 20.17 -15.04 14.38
CA ASN A 340 20.37 -15.86 15.58
C ASN A 340 19.36 -17.01 15.68
N LEU A 341 18.09 -16.79 15.32
CA LEU A 341 17.09 -17.87 15.25
C LEU A 341 17.48 -18.93 14.22
N LYS A 342 18.05 -18.53 13.07
CA LYS A 342 18.60 -19.48 12.11
C LYS A 342 19.73 -20.32 12.73
N LYS A 343 20.63 -19.72 13.50
CA LYS A 343 21.69 -20.46 14.23
C LYS A 343 21.12 -21.46 15.23
N ILE A 344 20.13 -21.04 16.03
CA ILE A 344 19.45 -21.93 16.99
C ILE A 344 18.79 -23.10 16.26
N GLY A 345 18.06 -22.83 15.17
CA GLY A 345 17.43 -23.87 14.37
C GLY A 345 18.42 -24.84 13.73
N GLN A 346 19.57 -24.34 13.25
CA GLN A 346 20.65 -25.16 12.71
C GLN A 346 21.29 -26.04 13.79
N PHE A 347 21.62 -25.48 14.96
CA PHE A 347 22.18 -26.24 16.08
C PHE A 347 21.25 -27.37 16.55
N LEU A 348 19.93 -27.10 16.56
CA LEU A 348 18.92 -28.10 16.90
C LEU A 348 18.52 -29.01 15.73
N ASN A 349 19.14 -28.88 14.55
CA ASN A 349 18.80 -29.66 13.35
C ASN A 349 17.28 -29.65 13.05
N LEU A 350 16.66 -28.46 13.09
CA LEU A 350 15.24 -28.31 12.79
C LEU A 350 14.98 -28.41 11.28
N SER A 351 13.82 -28.95 10.92
CA SER A 351 13.44 -29.23 9.53
C SER A 351 13.30 -27.98 8.65
N ILE A 352 13.09 -26.81 9.26
CA ILE A 352 12.98 -25.53 8.56
C ILE A 352 13.81 -24.44 9.26
N PRO A 353 14.32 -23.43 8.51
CA PRO A 353 14.95 -22.27 9.09
C PRO A 353 13.97 -21.48 9.98
N ILE A 354 14.37 -21.20 11.22
CA ILE A 354 13.55 -20.45 12.17
C ILE A 354 13.70 -18.94 11.96
N THR A 355 12.56 -18.25 11.99
CA THR A 355 12.47 -16.79 11.96
C THR A 355 11.41 -16.34 12.97
N THR A 356 11.31 -15.05 13.24
CA THR A 356 10.30 -14.49 14.15
C THR A 356 8.87 -14.83 13.71
N TYR A 357 8.64 -15.00 12.41
CA TYR A 357 7.32 -15.35 11.89
C TYR A 357 6.95 -16.83 12.06
N VAL A 358 7.95 -17.71 12.21
CA VAL A 358 7.72 -19.14 12.47
C VAL A 358 7.04 -19.33 13.82
N ALA A 359 7.31 -18.48 14.82
CA ALA A 359 6.63 -18.52 16.11
C ALA A 359 5.11 -18.38 15.96
N ARG A 360 4.65 -17.36 15.24
CA ARG A 360 3.23 -17.10 14.97
C ARG A 360 2.55 -18.24 14.20
N HIS A 361 3.20 -18.76 13.17
CA HIS A 361 2.67 -19.91 12.42
C HIS A 361 2.59 -21.17 13.29
N SER A 362 3.61 -21.41 14.11
CA SER A 362 3.66 -22.56 15.01
C SER A 362 2.58 -22.45 16.09
N PHE A 363 2.37 -21.26 16.67
CA PHE A 363 1.27 -21.00 17.61
C PHE A 363 -0.09 -21.38 17.00
N ALA A 364 -0.40 -20.83 15.83
CA ALA A 364 -1.68 -21.08 15.16
C ALA A 364 -1.85 -22.57 14.80
N THR A 365 -0.80 -23.18 14.25
CA THR A 365 -0.81 -24.58 13.82
C THR A 365 -0.95 -25.54 15.00
N VAL A 366 -0.20 -25.31 16.09
CA VAL A 366 -0.27 -26.14 17.30
C VAL A 366 -1.65 -26.03 17.94
N LEU A 367 -2.24 -24.83 18.05
CA LEU A 367 -3.60 -24.71 18.61
C LEU A 367 -4.66 -25.42 17.75
N LYS A 368 -4.58 -25.27 16.42
CA LYS A 368 -5.49 -26.00 15.53
C LYS A 368 -5.34 -27.51 15.69
N ARG A 369 -4.11 -28.01 15.73
CA ARG A 369 -3.84 -29.44 15.96
C ARG A 369 -4.27 -29.90 17.34
N SER A 370 -4.39 -29.01 18.32
CA SER A 370 -5.00 -29.31 19.62
C SER A 370 -6.54 -29.22 19.62
N GLY A 371 -7.18 -29.05 18.45
CA GLY A 371 -8.64 -28.99 18.33
C GLY A 371 -9.27 -27.63 18.68
N VAL A 372 -8.46 -26.58 18.87
CA VAL A 372 -9.00 -25.24 19.17
C VAL A 372 -9.73 -24.67 17.96
N ASN A 373 -10.92 -24.11 18.21
CA ASN A 373 -11.75 -23.52 17.16
C ASN A 373 -11.00 -22.42 16.39
N ILE A 374 -11.11 -22.44 15.06
CA ILE A 374 -10.44 -21.49 14.17
C ILE A 374 -10.79 -20.02 14.47
N SER A 375 -12.00 -19.74 14.92
CA SER A 375 -12.45 -18.40 15.30
C SER A 375 -11.68 -17.89 16.52
N ILE A 376 -11.46 -18.74 17.53
CA ILE A 376 -10.65 -18.40 18.71
C ILE A 376 -9.21 -18.14 18.31
N ILE A 377 -8.64 -18.99 17.44
CA ILE A 377 -7.28 -18.79 16.92
C ILE A 377 -7.19 -17.48 16.13
N SER A 378 -8.21 -17.17 15.32
CA SER A 378 -8.28 -15.95 14.51
C SER A 378 -8.32 -14.70 15.38
N GLU A 379 -9.14 -14.72 16.44
CA GLU A 379 -9.26 -13.64 17.41
C GLU A 379 -7.95 -13.44 18.19
N ALA A 380 -7.33 -14.52 18.68
CA ALA A 380 -6.04 -14.47 19.36
C ALA A 380 -4.93 -13.86 18.48
N LEU A 381 -4.97 -14.15 17.18
CA LEU A 381 -4.05 -13.58 16.20
C LEU A 381 -4.41 -12.11 15.84
N GLY A 382 -5.59 -11.61 16.18
CA GLY A 382 -6.11 -10.31 15.76
C GLY A 382 -6.33 -10.22 14.25
N HIS A 383 -6.86 -11.28 13.64
CA HIS A 383 -7.27 -11.30 12.24
C HIS A 383 -8.75 -10.94 12.13
N THR A 384 -9.07 -9.95 11.28
CA THR A 384 -10.45 -9.53 10.99
C THR A 384 -11.15 -10.42 9.96
N ASN A 385 -10.42 -11.31 9.29
CA ASN A 385 -10.96 -12.21 8.28
C ASN A 385 -10.44 -13.63 8.50
N LEU A 386 -11.37 -14.58 8.69
CA LEU A 386 -11.09 -16.00 8.92
C LEU A 386 -10.28 -16.64 7.77
N LEU A 387 -10.47 -16.20 6.53
CA LEU A 387 -9.66 -16.66 5.39
C LEU A 387 -8.18 -16.40 5.62
N THR A 388 -7.84 -15.29 6.29
CA THR A 388 -6.45 -14.99 6.67
C THR A 388 -5.91 -16.10 7.55
N THR A 389 -6.65 -16.47 8.60
CA THR A 389 -6.28 -17.53 9.54
C THR A 389 -6.18 -18.90 8.86
N GLN A 390 -7.07 -19.23 7.91
CA GLN A 390 -6.97 -20.46 7.12
C GLN A 390 -5.65 -20.61 6.37
N TYR A 391 -5.06 -19.51 5.86
CA TYR A 391 -3.74 -19.56 5.23
C TYR A 391 -2.58 -19.83 6.20
N TYR A 392 -2.74 -19.56 7.50
CA TYR A 392 -1.71 -19.86 8.51
C TYR A 392 -1.78 -21.30 9.01
N LEU A 393 -2.95 -21.91 8.86
CA LEU A 393 -3.30 -23.17 9.46
C LEU A 393 -2.95 -24.31 8.51
N ASP A 394 -2.27 -25.32 9.06
CA ASP A 394 -1.99 -26.54 8.33
C ASP A 394 -3.27 -27.26 7.93
N SER A 395 -3.20 -28.13 6.92
CA SER A 395 -4.21 -29.18 6.74
C SER A 395 -4.30 -29.98 8.04
N PHE A 396 -5.48 -30.50 8.40
CA PHE A 396 -5.52 -31.50 9.46
C PHE A 396 -4.65 -32.69 9.03
N ASP A 397 -3.88 -33.24 9.96
CA ASP A 397 -3.16 -34.49 9.71
C ASP A 397 -4.19 -35.62 9.56
N ASN A 398 -3.89 -36.65 8.76
CA ASN A 398 -4.83 -37.75 8.52
C ASN A 398 -5.30 -38.38 9.83
N GLU A 399 -4.42 -38.50 10.83
CA GLU A 399 -4.77 -38.99 12.18
C GLU A 399 -5.89 -38.19 12.87
N GLN A 400 -5.95 -36.88 12.68
CA GLN A 400 -7.02 -36.05 13.26
C GLN A 400 -8.34 -36.21 12.51
N ILE A 401 -8.26 -36.40 11.19
CA ILE A 401 -9.44 -36.71 10.38
C ILE A 401 -9.98 -38.06 10.83
N ASP A 402 -9.12 -39.07 10.95
CA ASP A 402 -9.49 -40.42 11.39
C ASP A 402 -10.08 -40.40 12.81
N ALA A 403 -9.48 -39.65 13.75
CA ALA A 403 -10.02 -39.48 15.10
C ALA A 403 -11.37 -38.74 15.10
N ALA A 404 -11.57 -37.76 14.23
CA ALA A 404 -12.87 -37.09 14.08
C ALA A 404 -13.93 -38.05 13.54
N MET A 405 -13.58 -38.88 12.55
CA MET A 405 -14.47 -39.88 11.96
C MET A 405 -14.90 -40.96 12.97
N LYS A 406 -14.06 -41.27 13.96
CA LYS A 406 -14.43 -42.18 15.08
C LYS A 406 -15.55 -41.65 15.96
N ASN A 407 -15.91 -40.36 15.90
CA ASN A 407 -17.04 -39.81 16.67
C ASN A 407 -18.38 -39.90 15.92
N LEU A 408 -18.40 -40.50 14.73
CA LEU A 408 -19.62 -40.63 13.93
C LEU A 408 -20.48 -41.84 14.32
N LEU A 409 -19.95 -42.77 15.14
CA LEU A 409 -20.64 -43.97 15.62
C LEU A 409 -20.33 -44.23 17.09
#